data_AF-A0A923TAW3-F1
#
_entry.id   AF-A0A923TAW3-F1
#
_cell.length_a   1.000
_cell.length_b   1.000
_cell.length_c   1.000
_cell.angle_alpha   90.00
_cell.angle_beta   90.00
_cell.angle_gamma   90.00
#
_symmetry.space_group_name_H-M   'P 1'
#
loop_
_entity.id
_entity.type
_entity.pdbx_description
1 polymer ?
#
loop_
_entity_poly.entity_id
_entity_poly.type
_entity_poly.pdbx_seq_one_letter_code
_entity_poly.pdbx_strand_id
1 'polypeptide(L)'
;PLVPSSAALDTVADRLDRQLPHAHWAVFITDEISKFCAVHFDANQTTWRSPWHHAGLFAAWREAARHDLNPEAFGLRDFRAHIARLPADPTACIAASLTVLSAPPDDLTDFLHRQLLTVSGWASYCQYLVREDTMRGRANSTLRDLLAIRLAYDAALYRAFGEKIPLSSTPPPPAAPGHRDLLPALVTWQTAYELGYQHTLARQLTAAAAVPAPFPALRPSAQAVFCIDVRSEVFRRQLEAAAPTMATIGFAGFFGFPIAHRPLLADAPATRCPVLLVPPCESADVVDPATAADAREAYAGRGAWKAFQNSAASCFSFVETAGLAFGAALSHRPHTAAPTCARPIPALTGPKTPAQLDALAAMCAGALPNMSLTANFARLLLICGHGSTSANNPYASALDCGACGGHAGDVNARLAANALNLPAVRFRLAALGLHLPADIWCVAGLHHTTSDDVTLFELERVPPTHATDVEVLRLALARAGESARRERAPALGLAATPLSALTAAVRARADDIAQVRPEWGLANNAAILVAPRARSRSPDLAGRTFLHDYDHAADTDSKVLDLIL
;
A
#
# COMPACT_ATOMS: atom_id res chain seq x y z
N PRO A 1 -30.24 -2.77 6.94
CA PRO A 1 -29.54 -3.53 8.00
C PRO A 1 -28.64 -2.59 8.83
N LEU A 2 -28.75 -2.72 10.16
CA LEU A 2 -27.92 -2.11 11.22
C LEU A 2 -27.91 -0.56 11.31
N VAL A 3 -28.90 -0.02 12.02
CA VAL A 3 -28.62 1.05 12.98
C VAL A 3 -28.84 0.44 14.35
N PRO A 4 -27.79 0.01 15.08
CA PRO A 4 -27.96 -0.33 16.47
C PRO A 4 -28.36 0.96 17.20
N SER A 5 -29.55 0.95 17.78
CA SER A 5 -29.96 1.88 18.83
C SER A 5 -29.22 1.52 20.13
N SER A 6 -27.89 1.47 20.13
CA SER A 6 -27.13 1.39 21.38
C SER A 6 -27.05 2.80 21.95
N ALA A 7 -27.57 3.02 23.16
CA ALA A 7 -27.26 4.22 23.93
C ALA A 7 -25.75 4.44 23.89
N ALA A 8 -25.29 5.67 23.63
CA ALA A 8 -23.87 5.94 23.54
C ALA A 8 -23.18 5.54 24.85
N LEU A 9 -22.27 4.57 24.79
CA LEU A 9 -21.40 4.22 25.90
C LEU A 9 -20.39 5.37 26.07
N ASP A 10 -20.46 6.07 27.19
CA ASP A 10 -19.56 7.19 27.49
C ASP A 10 -18.43 6.76 28.42
N THR A 11 -17.21 7.21 28.10
CA THR A 11 -16.04 7.13 28.99
C THR A 11 -16.18 8.11 30.16
N VAL A 12 -15.33 8.02 31.19
CA VAL A 12 -15.35 8.98 32.31
C VAL A 12 -15.07 10.40 31.82
N ALA A 13 -14.12 10.54 30.89
CA ALA A 13 -13.80 11.82 30.25
C ALA A 13 -15.00 12.42 29.49
N ASP A 14 -15.72 11.62 28.70
CA ASP A 14 -16.91 12.09 27.95
C ASP A 14 -18.01 12.59 28.91
N ARG A 15 -18.21 11.89 30.02
CA ARG A 15 -19.20 12.27 31.04
C ARG A 15 -18.81 13.57 31.73
N LEU A 16 -17.53 13.73 32.08
CA LEU A 16 -17.01 14.94 32.68
C LEU A 16 -17.18 16.14 31.74
N ASP A 17 -16.81 16.00 30.47
CA ASP A 17 -16.93 17.07 29.48
C ASP A 17 -18.38 17.48 29.21
N ARG A 18 -19.32 16.53 29.29
CA ARG A 18 -20.75 16.85 29.18
C ARG A 18 -21.27 17.64 30.38
N GLN A 19 -20.81 17.32 31.59
CA GLN A 19 -21.29 17.98 32.81
C GLN A 19 -20.57 19.29 33.10
N LEU A 20 -19.33 19.43 32.61
CA LEU A 20 -18.48 20.59 32.75
C LEU A 20 -18.03 21.03 31.33
N PRO A 21 -18.82 21.88 30.63
CA PRO A 21 -18.63 22.22 29.20
C PRO A 21 -17.29 22.86 28.80
N HIS A 22 -16.37 23.06 29.74
CA HIS A 22 -15.04 23.64 29.54
C HIS A 22 -13.91 22.77 30.11
N ALA A 23 -14.19 21.53 30.51
CA ALA A 23 -13.20 20.64 31.09
C ALA A 23 -12.25 20.04 30.03
N HIS A 24 -12.77 19.71 28.85
CA HIS A 24 -12.02 19.23 27.68
C HIS A 24 -11.09 18.03 27.95
N TRP A 25 -11.44 17.16 28.90
CA TRP A 25 -10.65 15.99 29.29
C TRP A 25 -10.51 14.96 28.20
N ALA A 26 -11.55 14.75 27.37
CA ALA A 26 -11.51 13.74 26.31
C ALA A 26 -10.45 14.10 25.25
N VAL A 27 -10.40 15.37 24.85
CA VAL A 27 -9.40 15.88 23.90
C VAL A 27 -8.01 15.86 24.55
N PHE A 28 -7.88 16.36 25.78
CA PHE A 28 -6.62 16.37 26.51
C PHE A 28 -5.97 14.97 26.59
N ILE A 29 -6.74 13.95 27.02
CA ILE A 29 -6.23 12.58 27.13
C ILE A 29 -5.83 12.03 25.76
N THR A 30 -6.65 12.29 24.73
CA THR A 30 -6.35 11.86 23.36
C THR A 30 -5.04 12.47 22.88
N ASP A 31 -4.80 13.74 23.16
CA ASP A 31 -3.58 14.46 22.79
C ASP A 31 -2.35 13.93 23.54
N GLU A 32 -2.43 13.72 24.87
CA GLU A 32 -1.29 13.20 25.65
C GLU A 32 -0.91 11.78 25.23
N ILE A 33 -1.90 10.90 25.02
CA ILE A 33 -1.66 9.55 24.50
C ILE A 33 -1.05 9.64 23.09
N SER A 34 -1.55 10.55 22.25
CA SER A 34 -1.07 10.70 20.88
C SER A 34 0.37 11.20 20.80
N LYS A 35 0.73 12.19 21.62
CA LYS A 35 2.11 12.69 21.74
C LYS A 35 3.05 11.57 22.15
N PHE A 36 2.66 10.78 23.16
CA PHE A 36 3.48 9.66 23.62
C PHE A 36 3.62 8.57 22.55
N CYS A 37 2.52 8.16 21.92
CA CYS A 37 2.55 7.14 20.86
C CYS A 37 3.40 7.60 19.66
N ALA A 38 3.33 8.87 19.27
CA ALA A 38 4.15 9.43 18.20
C ALA A 38 5.65 9.30 18.47
N VAL A 39 6.08 9.50 19.72
CA VAL A 39 7.49 9.33 20.12
C VAL A 39 7.85 7.84 20.27
N HIS A 40 6.95 7.02 20.82
CA HIS A 40 7.23 5.61 21.06
C HIS A 40 7.36 4.81 19.76
N PHE A 41 6.48 5.05 18.80
CA PHE A 41 6.49 4.38 17.50
C PHE A 41 7.38 5.07 16.46
N ASP A 42 8.14 6.10 16.85
CA ASP A 42 9.06 6.77 15.95
C ASP A 42 10.18 5.82 15.49
N ALA A 43 10.15 5.46 14.21
CA ALA A 43 11.16 4.62 13.57
C ALA A 43 12.29 5.48 12.94
N ASN A 44 12.92 6.32 13.76
CA ASN A 44 14.05 7.21 13.39
C ASN A 44 13.70 8.45 12.55
N GLN A 45 12.50 9.02 12.68
CA GLN A 45 12.24 10.35 12.12
C GLN A 45 12.85 11.44 13.00
N THR A 46 12.83 11.23 14.32
CA THR A 46 13.43 12.16 15.29
C THR A 46 14.89 11.80 15.55
N THR A 47 15.73 12.82 15.74
CA THR A 47 17.14 12.65 16.12
C THR A 47 17.28 12.13 17.56
N TRP A 48 16.28 12.39 18.41
CA TRP A 48 16.30 12.08 19.84
C TRP A 48 15.32 10.95 20.14
N ARG A 49 15.85 9.75 20.38
CA ARG A 49 15.02 8.59 20.71
C ARG A 49 14.55 8.65 22.16
N SER A 50 13.38 8.06 22.41
CA SER A 50 12.90 7.82 23.77
C SER A 50 13.92 6.98 24.57
N PRO A 51 14.25 7.36 25.82
CA PRO A 51 15.09 6.54 26.71
C PRO A 51 14.52 5.14 26.95
N TRP A 52 13.20 4.97 26.76
CA TRP A 52 12.48 3.72 27.00
C TRP A 52 12.04 2.99 25.72
N HIS A 53 12.64 3.30 24.57
CA HIS A 53 12.26 2.69 23.28
C HIS A 53 12.42 1.16 23.23
N HIS A 54 13.21 0.57 24.13
CA HIS A 54 13.35 -0.89 24.26
C HIS A 54 12.22 -1.56 25.06
N ALA A 55 11.44 -0.79 25.82
CA ALA A 55 10.34 -1.31 26.63
C ALA A 55 9.05 -1.40 25.82
N GLY A 56 8.12 -2.26 26.25
CA GLY A 56 6.76 -2.28 25.69
C GLY A 56 6.02 -0.95 25.90
N LEU A 57 5.00 -0.68 25.09
CA LEU A 57 4.28 0.59 25.04
C LEU A 57 3.83 1.06 26.43
N PHE A 58 3.20 0.18 27.22
CA PHE A 58 2.70 0.54 28.55
C PHE A 58 3.83 0.83 29.54
N ALA A 59 4.88 0.00 29.52
CA ALA A 59 6.01 0.18 30.42
C ALA A 59 6.76 1.48 30.13
N ALA A 60 7.00 1.79 28.86
CA ALA A 60 7.61 3.04 28.42
C ALA A 60 6.74 4.25 28.80
N TRP A 61 5.41 4.17 28.60
CA TRP A 61 4.49 5.23 28.97
C TRP A 61 4.49 5.47 30.47
N ARG A 62 4.45 4.41 31.28
CA ARG A 62 4.41 4.50 32.74
C ARG A 62 5.65 5.20 33.30
N GLU A 63 6.84 4.95 32.74
CA GLU A 63 8.05 5.66 33.14
C GLU A 63 8.00 7.15 32.73
N ALA A 64 7.58 7.46 31.51
CA ALA A 64 7.42 8.85 31.06
C ALA A 64 6.39 9.63 31.89
N ALA A 65 5.21 9.04 32.11
CA ALA A 65 4.07 9.65 32.80
C ALA A 65 4.32 9.89 34.30
N ARG A 66 5.34 9.27 34.90
CA ARG A 66 5.78 9.57 36.29
C ARG A 66 6.50 10.91 36.40
N HIS A 67 7.06 11.40 35.29
CA HIS A 67 7.80 12.66 35.24
C HIS A 67 7.00 13.78 34.57
N ASP A 68 5.94 13.45 33.83
CA ASP A 68 5.13 14.40 33.10
C ASP A 68 4.24 15.26 34.01
N LEU A 69 4.45 16.58 33.94
CA LEU A 69 3.71 17.59 34.69
C LEU A 69 2.43 18.05 33.97
N ASN A 70 2.25 17.73 32.68
CA ASN A 70 1.13 18.25 31.89
C ASN A 70 -0.24 17.93 32.51
N PRO A 71 -0.55 16.68 32.95
CA PRO A 71 -1.85 16.38 33.53
C PRO A 71 -2.13 17.15 34.81
N GLU A 72 -1.12 17.33 35.67
CA GLU A 72 -1.26 18.09 36.91
C GLU A 72 -1.42 19.60 36.64
N ALA A 73 -0.67 20.14 35.68
CA ALA A 73 -0.79 21.53 35.23
C ALA A 73 -2.16 21.81 34.60
N PHE A 74 -2.74 20.83 33.90
CA PHE A 74 -4.08 20.91 33.32
C PHE A 74 -5.21 20.76 34.37
N GLY A 75 -4.90 20.25 35.56
CA GLY A 75 -5.82 20.22 36.70
C GLY A 75 -6.09 18.83 37.29
N LEU A 76 -5.50 17.76 36.74
CA LEU A 76 -5.60 16.40 37.26
C LEU A 76 -4.56 16.21 38.37
N ARG A 77 -4.88 16.71 39.56
CA ARG A 77 -3.98 16.65 40.73
C ARG A 77 -3.60 15.22 41.08
N ASP A 78 -2.39 15.05 41.60
CA ASP A 78 -1.80 13.77 42.03
C ASP A 78 -1.70 12.70 40.92
N PHE A 79 -1.75 13.09 39.64
CA PHE A 79 -1.65 12.16 38.51
C PHE A 79 -0.36 11.34 38.57
N ARG A 80 0.82 11.96 38.76
CA ARG A 80 2.09 11.23 38.80
C ARG A 80 2.14 10.24 39.96
N ALA A 81 1.59 10.60 41.12
CA ALA A 81 1.47 9.72 42.28
C ALA A 81 0.49 8.56 42.06
N HIS A 82 -0.57 8.76 41.27
CA HIS A 82 -1.44 7.69 40.78
C HIS A 82 -0.68 6.73 39.86
N ILE A 83 0.04 7.25 38.85
CA ILE A 83 0.84 6.42 37.93
C ILE A 83 1.94 5.64 38.67
N ALA A 84 2.58 6.24 39.67
CA ALA A 84 3.59 5.58 40.49
C ALA A 84 3.06 4.32 41.20
N ARG A 85 1.77 4.32 41.60
CA ARG A 85 1.10 3.20 42.28
C ARG A 85 0.53 2.13 41.34
N LEU A 86 0.43 2.40 40.03
CA LEU A 86 -0.08 1.42 39.08
C LEU A 86 0.85 0.20 38.99
N PRO A 87 0.29 -1.02 38.83
CA PRO A 87 1.08 -2.22 38.52
C PRO A 87 1.97 -2.02 37.29
N ALA A 88 3.11 -2.72 37.26
CA ALA A 88 4.00 -2.71 36.10
C ALA A 88 3.47 -3.54 34.92
N ASP A 89 2.67 -4.58 35.20
CA ASP A 89 2.02 -5.40 34.18
C ASP A 89 0.75 -4.70 33.64
N PRO A 90 0.58 -4.59 32.32
CA PRO A 90 -0.58 -3.92 31.72
C PRO A 90 -1.91 -4.62 32.03
N THR A 91 -1.94 -5.95 32.14
CA THR A 91 -3.17 -6.70 32.46
C THR A 91 -3.62 -6.41 33.89
N ALA A 92 -2.67 -6.40 34.84
CA ALA A 92 -2.92 -6.00 36.21
C ALA A 92 -3.34 -4.53 36.31
N CYS A 93 -2.76 -3.64 35.48
CA CYS A 93 -3.18 -2.24 35.41
C CYS A 93 -4.64 -2.08 34.92
N ILE A 94 -5.03 -2.84 33.90
CA ILE A 94 -6.43 -2.88 33.42
C ILE A 94 -7.36 -3.31 34.56
N ALA A 95 -7.06 -4.42 35.22
CA ALA A 95 -7.88 -4.93 36.33
C ALA A 95 -7.98 -3.93 37.49
N ALA A 96 -6.87 -3.29 37.87
CA ALA A 96 -6.85 -2.26 38.92
C ALA A 96 -7.66 -1.02 38.50
N SER A 97 -7.56 -0.60 37.25
CA SER A 97 -8.32 0.54 36.72
C SER A 97 -9.82 0.26 36.68
N LEU A 98 -10.23 -0.94 36.24
CA LEU A 98 -11.63 -1.36 36.25
C LEU A 98 -12.21 -1.42 37.68
N THR A 99 -11.40 -1.86 38.65
CA THR A 99 -11.78 -1.84 40.08
C THR A 99 -12.09 -0.43 40.55
N VAL A 100 -11.27 0.55 40.14
CA VAL A 100 -11.49 1.97 40.46
C VAL A 100 -12.76 2.49 39.83
N LEU A 101 -13.00 2.14 38.57
CA LEU A 101 -14.14 2.61 37.78
C LEU A 101 -15.48 2.00 38.20
N SER A 102 -15.50 1.00 39.10
CA SER A 102 -16.75 0.34 39.55
C SER A 102 -17.70 -0.04 38.40
N ALA A 103 -17.16 -0.47 37.26
CA ALA A 103 -17.93 -0.69 36.05
C ALA A 103 -18.92 -1.87 36.23
N PRO A 104 -20.23 -1.72 35.89
CA PRO A 104 -21.17 -2.84 35.92
C PRO A 104 -20.83 -3.88 34.82
N PRO A 105 -21.04 -5.18 35.07
CA PRO A 105 -20.63 -6.28 34.20
C PRO A 105 -21.44 -6.47 32.92
N ASP A 106 -22.54 -5.75 32.70
CA ASP A 106 -23.49 -6.08 31.62
C ASP A 106 -22.96 -5.72 30.21
N ASP A 107 -21.92 -4.88 30.09
CA ASP A 107 -21.32 -4.53 28.79
C ASP A 107 -19.83 -4.12 28.87
N LEU A 108 -19.02 -4.89 29.61
CA LEU A 108 -17.59 -4.61 29.79
C LEU A 108 -16.85 -4.59 28.44
N THR A 109 -17.21 -5.48 27.52
CA THR A 109 -16.55 -5.57 26.20
C THR A 109 -16.75 -4.29 25.40
N ASP A 110 -17.98 -3.79 25.27
CA ASP A 110 -18.21 -2.59 24.46
C ASP A 110 -17.68 -1.34 25.18
N PHE A 111 -17.62 -1.34 26.52
CA PHE A 111 -16.92 -0.28 27.25
C PHE A 111 -15.41 -0.26 26.95
N LEU A 112 -14.72 -1.41 27.00
CA LEU A 112 -13.30 -1.49 26.67
C LEU A 112 -13.04 -1.13 25.20
N HIS A 113 -13.93 -1.55 24.30
CA HIS A 113 -13.88 -1.18 22.90
C HIS A 113 -14.08 0.33 22.72
N ARG A 114 -15.04 0.94 23.42
CA ARG A 114 -15.30 2.38 23.44
C ARG A 114 -14.08 3.19 23.87
N GLN A 115 -13.31 2.70 24.86
CA GLN A 115 -12.05 3.33 25.28
C GLN A 115 -11.03 3.35 24.14
N LEU A 116 -10.88 2.26 23.39
CA LEU A 116 -10.00 2.23 22.22
C LEU A 116 -10.51 3.15 21.10
N LEU A 117 -11.82 3.25 20.90
CA LEU A 117 -12.42 4.12 19.90
C LEU A 117 -12.21 5.62 20.17
N THR A 118 -11.96 6.05 21.42
CA THR A 118 -11.55 7.46 21.67
C THR A 118 -10.20 7.79 21.04
N VAL A 119 -9.34 6.78 20.84
CA VAL A 119 -8.00 6.90 20.25
C VAL A 119 -7.88 6.04 19.00
N SER A 120 -8.95 6.00 18.17
CA SER A 120 -9.14 5.05 17.07
C SER A 120 -7.98 4.99 16.08
N GLY A 121 -7.30 6.12 15.80
CA GLY A 121 -6.09 6.15 14.97
C GLY A 121 -4.97 5.27 15.54
N TRP A 122 -4.59 5.50 16.80
CA TRP A 122 -3.56 4.70 17.47
C TRP A 122 -3.99 3.28 17.78
N ALA A 123 -5.26 3.07 18.14
CA ALA A 123 -5.79 1.71 18.34
C ALA A 123 -5.71 0.88 17.06
N SER A 124 -6.07 1.48 15.91
CA SER A 124 -5.96 0.83 14.60
C SER A 124 -4.51 0.52 14.25
N TYR A 125 -3.59 1.44 14.51
CA TYR A 125 -2.15 1.23 14.30
C TYR A 125 -1.58 0.13 15.20
N CYS A 126 -1.92 0.12 16.49
CA CYS A 126 -1.51 -0.94 17.42
C CYS A 126 -2.06 -2.30 17.01
N GLN A 127 -3.33 -2.35 16.58
CA GLN A 127 -3.93 -3.59 16.07
C GLN A 127 -3.27 -4.08 14.78
N TYR A 128 -2.86 -3.17 13.90
CA TYR A 128 -2.06 -3.50 12.74
C TYR A 128 -0.75 -4.18 13.15
N LEU A 129 -0.01 -3.64 14.12
CA LEU A 129 1.23 -4.26 14.61
C LEU A 129 0.98 -5.64 15.23
N VAL A 130 -0.07 -5.78 16.05
CA VAL A 130 -0.47 -7.08 16.64
C VAL A 130 -0.75 -8.11 15.55
N ARG A 131 -1.49 -7.72 14.51
CA ARG A 131 -1.80 -8.59 13.37
C ARG A 131 -0.53 -8.98 12.61
N GLU A 132 0.34 -8.02 12.28
CA GLU A 132 1.59 -8.25 11.55
C GLU A 132 2.52 -9.25 12.27
N ASP A 133 2.64 -9.12 13.58
CA ASP A 133 3.43 -10.05 14.39
C ASP A 133 2.75 -11.43 14.48
N THR A 134 1.43 -11.46 14.66
CA THR A 134 0.65 -12.72 14.72
C THR A 134 0.78 -13.52 13.42
N MET A 135 0.69 -12.86 12.26
CA MET A 135 0.89 -13.51 10.94
C MET A 135 2.30 -14.10 10.80
N ARG A 136 3.29 -13.56 11.52
CA ARG A 136 4.67 -14.06 11.55
C ARG A 136 4.97 -14.95 12.77
N GLY A 137 3.94 -15.38 13.50
CA GLY A 137 4.07 -16.25 14.67
C GLY A 137 4.71 -15.60 15.89
N ARG A 138 4.72 -14.26 15.97
CA ARG A 138 5.25 -13.49 17.10
C ARG A 138 4.12 -12.98 17.99
N ALA A 139 4.33 -13.03 19.30
CA ALA A 139 3.40 -12.43 20.26
C ALA A 139 3.61 -10.91 20.33
N ASN A 140 2.51 -10.16 20.39
CA ASN A 140 2.53 -8.71 20.50
C ASN A 140 1.33 -8.24 21.36
N SER A 141 1.59 -7.44 22.40
CA SER A 141 0.55 -6.95 23.33
C SER A 141 0.22 -5.47 23.18
N THR A 142 0.72 -4.80 22.14
CA THR A 142 0.69 -3.34 22.02
C THR A 142 -0.73 -2.74 22.10
N LEU A 143 -1.75 -3.41 21.55
CA LEU A 143 -3.14 -2.92 21.69
C LEU A 143 -3.64 -2.99 23.15
N ARG A 144 -3.29 -4.07 23.88
CA ARG A 144 -3.61 -4.23 25.30
C ARG A 144 -2.87 -3.16 26.13
N ASP A 145 -1.63 -2.89 25.80
CA ASP A 145 -0.83 -1.83 26.43
C ASP A 145 -1.51 -0.47 26.26
N LEU A 146 -1.98 -0.12 25.04
CA LEU A 146 -2.71 1.12 24.78
C LEU A 146 -4.01 1.21 25.58
N LEU A 147 -4.77 0.11 25.68
CA LEU A 147 -5.97 0.05 26.50
C LEU A 147 -5.65 0.31 27.98
N ALA A 148 -4.57 -0.27 28.51
CA ALA A 148 -4.12 -0.03 29.87
C ALA A 148 -3.79 1.45 30.13
N ILE A 149 -3.10 2.10 29.19
CA ILE A 149 -2.82 3.55 29.23
C ILE A 149 -4.12 4.35 29.29
N ARG A 150 -5.05 4.09 28.37
CA ARG A 150 -6.31 4.84 28.28
C ARG A 150 -7.15 4.69 29.55
N LEU A 151 -7.27 3.47 30.08
CA LEU A 151 -7.98 3.21 31.32
C LEU A 151 -7.31 3.84 32.55
N ALA A 152 -5.98 3.92 32.57
CA ALA A 152 -5.25 4.55 33.67
C ALA A 152 -5.60 6.05 33.81
N TYR A 153 -5.76 6.77 32.70
CA TYR A 153 -6.27 8.15 32.70
C TYR A 153 -7.72 8.24 33.19
N ASP A 154 -8.61 7.36 32.71
CA ASP A 154 -10.01 7.36 33.14
C ASP A 154 -10.16 7.04 34.63
N ALA A 155 -9.36 6.10 35.15
CA ALA A 155 -9.30 5.79 36.56
C ALA A 155 -8.75 6.97 37.39
N ALA A 156 -7.77 7.71 36.87
CA ALA A 156 -7.25 8.91 37.52
C ALA A 156 -8.32 10.01 37.60
N LEU A 157 -9.01 10.27 36.48
CA LEU A 157 -10.14 11.21 36.43
C LEU A 157 -11.24 10.80 37.40
N TYR A 158 -11.60 9.52 37.44
CA TYR A 158 -12.62 9.04 38.35
C TYR A 158 -12.21 9.20 39.82
N ARG A 159 -10.94 9.00 40.18
CA ARG A 159 -10.47 9.30 41.54
C ARG A 159 -10.51 10.79 41.88
N ALA A 160 -10.19 11.66 40.92
CA ALA A 160 -10.14 13.11 41.14
C ALA A 160 -11.53 13.77 41.16
N PHE A 161 -12.47 13.24 40.36
CA PHE A 161 -13.77 13.88 40.11
C PHE A 161 -14.98 12.97 40.33
N GLY A 162 -14.81 11.65 40.42
CA GLY A 162 -15.88 10.66 40.42
C GLY A 162 -16.80 10.70 41.63
N GLU A 163 -16.37 11.21 42.78
CA GLU A 163 -17.26 11.46 43.93
C GLU A 163 -18.30 12.55 43.64
N LYS A 164 -18.04 13.43 42.67
CA LYS A 164 -18.93 14.53 42.29
C LYS A 164 -19.91 14.14 41.16
N ILE A 165 -19.73 12.97 40.54
CA ILE A 165 -20.44 12.58 39.33
C ILE A 165 -20.78 11.08 39.39
N PRO A 166 -22.04 10.71 39.68
CA PRO A 166 -22.45 9.31 39.69
C PRO A 166 -22.23 8.67 38.31
N LEU A 167 -21.62 7.49 38.25
CA LEU A 167 -21.50 6.68 37.03
C LEU A 167 -22.83 6.06 36.56
N SER A 168 -23.97 6.46 37.16
CA SER A 168 -25.30 5.99 36.79
C SER A 168 -25.60 6.29 35.32
N SER A 169 -26.21 5.29 34.68
CA SER A 169 -26.57 5.20 33.27
C SER A 169 -27.78 6.05 32.92
N THR A 170 -27.71 7.37 33.10
CA THR A 170 -28.71 8.23 32.45
C THR A 170 -28.35 8.26 30.97
N PRO A 171 -29.15 7.67 30.07
CA PRO A 171 -28.86 7.75 28.64
C PRO A 171 -28.77 9.22 28.26
N PRO A 172 -27.80 9.61 27.40
CA PRO A 172 -27.73 10.98 26.93
C PRO A 172 -29.09 11.38 26.33
N PRO A 173 -29.55 12.62 26.54
CA PRO A 173 -30.71 13.12 25.81
C PRO A 173 -30.44 12.92 24.30
N PRO A 174 -31.45 12.56 23.50
CA PRO A 174 -31.27 12.43 22.06
C PRO A 174 -30.63 13.72 21.55
N ALA A 175 -29.50 13.59 20.86
CA ALA A 175 -28.83 14.73 20.26
C ALA A 175 -29.84 15.50 19.40
N ALA A 176 -29.69 16.83 19.33
CA ALA A 176 -30.48 17.65 18.41
C ALA A 176 -30.46 17.03 16.99
N PRO A 177 -31.56 17.13 16.23
CA PRO A 177 -31.65 16.58 14.87
C PRO A 177 -30.43 16.99 14.04
N GLY A 178 -29.49 16.07 13.91
CA GLY A 178 -28.20 16.28 13.26
C GLY A 178 -28.19 15.63 11.89
N HIS A 179 -27.03 15.59 11.23
CA HIS A 179 -26.84 14.88 9.96
C HIS A 179 -27.34 13.41 9.96
N ARG A 180 -27.54 12.80 11.13
CA ARG A 180 -28.12 11.47 11.31
C ARG A 180 -29.56 11.35 10.80
N ASP A 181 -30.36 12.42 10.85
CA ASP A 181 -31.74 12.38 10.35
C ASP A 181 -31.79 12.34 8.82
N LEU A 182 -30.74 12.87 8.18
CA LEU A 182 -30.55 12.79 6.73
C LEU A 182 -29.92 11.46 6.31
N LEU A 183 -29.42 10.64 7.24
CA LEU A 183 -28.70 9.40 6.90
C LEU A 183 -29.53 8.45 6.03
N PRO A 184 -30.84 8.21 6.27
CA PRO A 184 -31.64 7.37 5.38
C PRO A 184 -31.72 7.94 3.95
N ALA A 185 -31.85 9.25 3.80
CA ALA A 185 -31.87 9.91 2.49
C ALA A 185 -30.50 9.83 1.80
N LEU A 186 -29.41 10.08 2.54
CA LEU A 186 -28.04 9.98 2.03
C LEU A 186 -27.71 8.55 1.58
N VAL A 187 -28.10 7.53 2.35
CA VAL A 187 -27.95 6.11 1.96
C VAL A 187 -28.77 5.79 0.71
N THR A 188 -29.99 6.31 0.61
CA THR A 188 -30.84 6.12 -0.57
C THR A 188 -30.20 6.73 -1.83
N TRP A 189 -29.70 7.97 -1.74
CA TRP A 189 -29.02 8.63 -2.85
C TRP A 189 -27.69 7.95 -3.22
N GLN A 190 -26.91 7.52 -2.24
CA GLN A 190 -25.69 6.75 -2.46
C GLN A 190 -26.00 5.45 -3.21
N THR A 191 -27.01 4.70 -2.77
CA THR A 191 -27.44 3.45 -3.40
C THR A 191 -27.91 3.71 -4.85
N ALA A 192 -28.70 4.76 -5.08
CA ALA A 192 -29.15 5.11 -6.42
C ALA A 192 -28.00 5.50 -7.36
N TYR A 193 -26.99 6.22 -6.85
CA TYR A 193 -25.77 6.57 -7.60
C TYR A 193 -24.98 5.31 -8.00
N GLU A 194 -24.78 4.38 -7.06
CA GLU A 194 -24.08 3.11 -7.31
C GLU A 194 -24.83 2.23 -8.32
N LEU A 195 -26.16 2.07 -8.17
CA LEU A 195 -26.99 1.32 -9.11
C LEU A 195 -26.97 1.93 -10.52
N GLY A 196 -26.97 3.26 -10.63
CA GLY A 196 -26.87 3.95 -11.92
C GLY A 196 -25.56 3.63 -12.65
N TYR A 197 -24.43 3.61 -11.93
CA TYR A 197 -23.15 3.18 -12.47
C TYR A 197 -23.17 1.70 -12.87
N GLN A 198 -23.65 0.82 -11.99
CA GLN A 198 -23.74 -0.63 -12.25
C GLN A 198 -24.58 -0.94 -13.50
N HIS A 199 -25.74 -0.30 -13.67
CA HIS A 199 -26.58 -0.47 -14.85
C HIS A 199 -25.87 -0.03 -16.14
N THR A 200 -25.13 1.07 -16.09
CA THR A 200 -24.37 1.59 -17.24
C THR A 200 -23.27 0.60 -17.64
N LEU A 201 -22.48 0.14 -16.67
CA LEU A 201 -21.41 -0.82 -16.90
C LEU A 201 -21.96 -2.16 -17.41
N ALA A 202 -23.03 -2.68 -16.81
CA ALA A 202 -23.67 -3.91 -17.23
C ALA A 202 -24.16 -3.85 -18.69
N ARG A 203 -24.75 -2.72 -19.10
CA ARG A 203 -25.13 -2.48 -20.50
C ARG A 203 -23.93 -2.49 -21.44
N GLN A 204 -22.84 -1.81 -21.08
CA GLN A 204 -21.61 -1.78 -21.90
C GLN A 204 -21.01 -3.18 -22.07
N LEU A 205 -20.90 -3.95 -20.99
CA LEU A 205 -20.36 -5.32 -21.02
C LEU A 205 -21.27 -6.28 -21.80
N THR A 206 -22.59 -6.14 -21.67
CA THR A 206 -23.57 -6.95 -22.41
C THR A 206 -23.50 -6.65 -23.91
N ALA A 207 -23.41 -5.37 -24.29
CA ALA A 207 -23.24 -4.97 -25.69
C ALA A 207 -21.93 -5.48 -26.27
N ALA A 208 -20.83 -5.44 -25.51
CA ALA A 208 -19.54 -5.98 -25.93
C ALA A 208 -19.56 -7.51 -26.12
N ALA A 209 -20.26 -8.24 -25.24
CA ALA A 209 -20.39 -9.70 -25.33
C ALA A 209 -21.23 -10.17 -26.54
N ALA A 210 -22.08 -9.30 -27.11
CA ALA A 210 -22.85 -9.60 -28.31
C ALA A 210 -22.01 -9.58 -29.60
N VAL A 211 -20.78 -9.03 -29.55
CA VAL A 211 -19.85 -9.06 -30.68
C VAL A 211 -19.18 -10.44 -30.75
N PRO A 212 -19.31 -11.19 -31.85
CA PRO A 212 -18.68 -12.50 -31.98
C PRO A 212 -17.17 -12.42 -31.73
N ALA A 213 -16.65 -13.29 -30.87
CA ALA A 213 -15.21 -13.45 -30.73
C ALA A 213 -14.64 -13.85 -32.10
N PRO A 214 -13.54 -13.23 -32.57
CA PRO A 214 -12.89 -13.70 -33.79
C PRO A 214 -12.52 -15.19 -33.67
N PHE A 215 -12.58 -15.88 -34.82
CA PHE A 215 -12.21 -17.28 -35.12
C PHE A 215 -10.99 -17.81 -34.31
N PRO A 216 -10.83 -19.15 -34.14
CA PRO A 216 -10.00 -19.74 -33.08
C PRO A 216 -8.63 -19.08 -32.94
N ALA A 217 -8.24 -18.84 -31.70
CA ALA A 217 -7.08 -18.07 -31.31
C ALA A 217 -5.80 -18.62 -31.95
N LEU A 218 -5.40 -18.03 -33.08
CA LEU A 218 -4.03 -18.11 -33.56
C LEU A 218 -3.10 -17.77 -32.40
N ARG A 219 -1.99 -18.52 -32.28
CA ARG A 219 -0.97 -18.27 -31.26
C ARG A 219 -0.60 -16.78 -31.27
N PRO A 220 -0.76 -16.03 -30.16
CA PRO A 220 -0.45 -14.60 -30.14
C PRO A 220 1.02 -14.35 -30.48
N SER A 221 1.30 -13.22 -31.13
CA SER A 221 2.69 -12.82 -31.45
C SER A 221 3.48 -12.52 -30.17
N ALA A 222 2.82 -11.90 -29.19
CA ALA A 222 3.28 -11.77 -27.82
C ALA A 222 2.08 -11.80 -26.86
N GLN A 223 2.32 -12.29 -25.65
CA GLN A 223 1.41 -12.13 -24.52
C GLN A 223 2.02 -11.18 -23.51
N ALA A 224 1.26 -10.24 -22.99
CA ALA A 224 1.73 -9.27 -22.01
C ALA A 224 0.84 -9.28 -20.76
N VAL A 225 1.37 -9.81 -19.66
CA VAL A 225 0.75 -9.74 -18.34
C VAL A 225 1.04 -8.35 -17.77
N PHE A 226 -0.01 -7.60 -17.47
CA PHE A 226 0.06 -6.31 -16.80
C PHE A 226 -0.58 -6.41 -15.41
N CYS A 227 -0.20 -5.50 -14.52
CA CYS A 227 -0.97 -5.29 -13.30
C CYS A 227 -2.46 -5.00 -13.63
N ILE A 228 -3.38 -5.48 -12.80
CA ILE A 228 -4.81 -5.17 -12.88
C ILE A 228 -5.14 -3.67 -12.76
N ASP A 229 -4.16 -2.83 -12.39
CA ASP A 229 -4.28 -1.39 -12.15
C ASP A 229 -5.07 -0.65 -13.26
N VAL A 230 -5.97 0.25 -12.84
CA VAL A 230 -6.84 1.00 -13.77
C VAL A 230 -6.07 1.89 -14.74
N ARG A 231 -4.85 2.33 -14.39
CA ARG A 231 -3.96 3.08 -15.28
C ARG A 231 -3.32 2.17 -16.32
N SER A 232 -3.14 0.89 -15.99
CA SER A 232 -2.70 -0.11 -16.96
C SER A 232 -3.84 -0.57 -17.87
N GLU A 233 -5.12 -0.41 -17.49
CA GLU A 233 -6.26 -0.70 -18.37
C GLU A 233 -6.19 0.08 -19.68
N VAL A 234 -6.04 1.41 -19.58
CA VAL A 234 -5.90 2.29 -20.75
C VAL A 234 -4.72 1.85 -21.62
N PHE A 235 -3.56 1.60 -21.00
CA PHE A 235 -2.36 1.18 -21.72
C PHE A 235 -2.56 -0.16 -22.47
N ARG A 236 -3.17 -1.15 -21.81
CA ARG A 236 -3.46 -2.47 -22.40
C ARG A 236 -4.36 -2.36 -23.62
N ARG A 237 -5.42 -1.55 -23.54
CA ARG A 237 -6.32 -1.32 -24.67
C ARG A 237 -5.58 -0.69 -25.84
N GLN A 238 -4.74 0.32 -25.58
CA GLN A 238 -3.94 0.98 -26.61
C GLN A 238 -2.87 0.05 -27.20
N LEU A 239 -2.32 -0.88 -26.42
CA LEU A 239 -1.41 -1.91 -26.90
C LEU A 239 -2.09 -2.89 -27.87
N GLU A 240 -3.27 -3.39 -27.51
CA GLU A 240 -4.03 -4.29 -28.39
C GLU A 240 -4.54 -3.59 -29.64
N ALA A 241 -4.79 -2.27 -29.59
CA ALA A 241 -5.11 -1.47 -30.77
C ALA A 241 -3.88 -1.26 -31.67
N ALA A 242 -2.70 -1.02 -31.08
CA ALA A 242 -1.45 -0.83 -31.82
C ALA A 242 -0.89 -2.15 -32.42
N ALA A 243 -1.16 -3.28 -31.77
CA ALA A 243 -0.73 -4.62 -32.20
C ALA A 243 -1.84 -5.67 -32.01
N PRO A 244 -2.79 -5.80 -32.96
CA PRO A 244 -3.95 -6.68 -32.83
C PRO A 244 -3.66 -8.17 -32.65
N THR A 245 -2.43 -8.60 -32.98
CA THR A 245 -1.93 -9.98 -32.84
C THR A 245 -1.35 -10.28 -31.46
N MET A 246 -1.18 -9.26 -30.61
CA MET A 246 -0.78 -9.41 -29.22
C MET A 246 -2.00 -9.57 -28.31
N ALA A 247 -1.83 -10.26 -27.20
CA ALA A 247 -2.86 -10.41 -26.17
C ALA A 247 -2.38 -9.84 -24.84
N THR A 248 -3.23 -9.09 -24.13
CA THR A 248 -2.93 -8.64 -22.77
C THR A 248 -3.69 -9.45 -21.73
N ILE A 249 -3.05 -9.62 -20.58
CA ILE A 249 -3.57 -10.37 -19.44
C ILE A 249 -3.44 -9.49 -18.22
N GLY A 250 -4.47 -9.44 -17.39
CA GLY A 250 -4.48 -8.67 -16.17
C GLY A 250 -4.33 -9.57 -14.96
N PHE A 251 -3.36 -9.26 -14.10
CA PHE A 251 -3.14 -10.00 -12.87
C PHE A 251 -2.62 -9.10 -11.75
N ALA A 252 -2.72 -9.52 -10.50
CA ALA A 252 -2.18 -8.74 -9.38
C ALA A 252 -0.67 -8.52 -9.56
N GLY A 253 -0.19 -7.29 -9.35
CA GLY A 253 1.17 -6.85 -9.73
C GLY A 253 2.34 -7.56 -9.03
N PHE A 254 2.08 -8.43 -8.05
CA PHE A 254 3.10 -9.30 -7.45
C PHE A 254 3.33 -10.61 -8.25
N PHE A 255 2.49 -10.89 -9.26
CA PHE A 255 2.63 -11.99 -10.22
C PHE A 255 2.76 -13.39 -9.64
N GLY A 256 2.25 -13.63 -8.43
CA GLY A 256 2.42 -14.92 -7.74
C GLY A 256 3.80 -15.11 -7.12
N PHE A 257 4.57 -14.03 -7.01
CA PHE A 257 5.89 -13.99 -6.37
C PHE A 257 5.82 -13.14 -5.09
N PRO A 258 5.23 -13.64 -4.00
CA PRO A 258 5.31 -12.95 -2.72
C PRO A 258 6.75 -13.00 -2.20
N ILE A 259 7.41 -11.85 -2.15
CA ILE A 259 8.84 -11.75 -1.79
C ILE A 259 9.05 -10.66 -0.75
N ALA A 260 10.03 -10.86 0.11
CA ALA A 260 10.66 -9.75 0.80
C ALA A 260 11.91 -9.36 0.02
N HIS A 261 12.13 -8.08 -0.25
CA HIS A 261 13.26 -7.63 -1.06
C HIS A 261 14.09 -6.61 -0.30
N ARG A 262 15.41 -6.84 -0.24
CA ARG A 262 16.39 -5.94 0.37
C ARG A 262 17.12 -5.14 -0.73
N PRO A 263 16.77 -3.87 -0.95
CA PRO A 263 17.56 -2.98 -1.79
C PRO A 263 19.00 -2.85 -1.28
N LEU A 264 19.93 -2.48 -2.17
CA LEU A 264 21.37 -2.40 -1.89
C LEU A 264 21.75 -1.69 -0.57
N LEU A 265 21.08 -0.58 -0.26
CA LEU A 265 21.40 0.28 0.89
C LEU A 265 20.41 0.12 2.05
N ALA A 266 19.49 -0.83 1.97
CA ALA A 266 18.48 -1.04 3.00
C ALA A 266 18.99 -2.00 4.08
N ASP A 267 18.81 -1.63 5.35
CA ASP A 267 19.16 -2.48 6.50
C ASP A 267 18.23 -3.70 6.63
N ALA A 268 16.97 -3.56 6.21
CA ALA A 268 15.94 -4.59 6.31
C ALA A 268 15.22 -4.81 4.97
N PRO A 269 14.75 -6.04 4.70
CA PRO A 269 13.97 -6.32 3.50
C PRO A 269 12.55 -5.76 3.65
N ALA A 270 12.03 -5.16 2.58
CA ALA A 270 10.65 -4.69 2.48
C ALA A 270 9.76 -5.78 1.87
N THR A 271 8.55 -5.95 2.39
CA THR A 271 7.57 -6.91 1.85
C THR A 271 6.99 -6.38 0.53
N ARG A 272 7.09 -7.16 -0.55
CA ARG A 272 6.57 -6.82 -1.89
C ARG A 272 5.45 -7.78 -2.30
N CYS A 273 4.39 -7.82 -1.51
CA CYS A 273 3.20 -8.62 -1.75
C CYS A 273 1.99 -8.01 -1.02
N PRO A 274 0.77 -8.52 -1.25
CA PRO A 274 -0.40 -8.08 -0.51
C PRO A 274 -0.21 -8.24 1.00
N VAL A 275 -0.76 -7.33 1.80
CA VAL A 275 -0.63 -7.27 3.27
C VAL A 275 -1.19 -8.52 3.99
N LEU A 276 -1.90 -9.39 3.27
CA LEU A 276 -2.43 -10.65 3.80
C LEU A 276 -1.44 -11.81 3.70
N LEU A 277 -0.32 -11.63 2.99
CA LEU A 277 0.65 -12.69 2.73
C LEU A 277 1.95 -12.46 3.49
N VAL A 278 2.53 -13.55 4.00
CA VAL A 278 3.91 -13.57 4.50
C VAL A 278 4.80 -14.12 3.38
N PRO A 279 5.81 -13.37 2.93
CA PRO A 279 6.66 -13.82 1.83
C PRO A 279 7.51 -15.04 2.25
N PRO A 280 7.48 -16.16 1.50
CA PRO A 280 8.25 -17.36 1.81
C PRO A 280 9.74 -17.24 1.49
N CYS A 281 10.15 -16.21 0.74
CA CYS A 281 11.54 -16.03 0.33
C CYS A 281 11.98 -14.56 0.34
N GLU A 282 13.29 -14.36 0.55
CA GLU A 282 13.93 -13.06 0.45
C GLU A 282 14.73 -12.94 -0.86
N SER A 283 14.74 -11.74 -1.43
CA SER A 283 15.59 -11.32 -2.54
C SER A 283 16.42 -10.11 -2.15
N ALA A 284 17.51 -9.87 -2.87
CA ALA A 284 18.34 -8.68 -2.71
C ALA A 284 18.83 -8.19 -4.07
N ASP A 285 19.22 -6.93 -4.11
CA ASP A 285 19.93 -6.36 -5.25
C ASP A 285 21.29 -7.04 -5.46
N VAL A 286 21.56 -7.50 -6.68
CA VAL A 286 22.86 -8.03 -7.10
C VAL A 286 23.68 -6.90 -7.71
N VAL A 287 24.76 -6.55 -7.02
CA VAL A 287 25.78 -5.61 -7.49
C VAL A 287 27.16 -6.16 -7.15
N ASP A 288 28.18 -5.72 -7.89
CA ASP A 288 29.55 -6.06 -7.55
C ASP A 288 29.98 -5.34 -6.25
N PRO A 289 30.98 -5.89 -5.52
CA PRO A 289 31.41 -5.32 -4.24
C PRO A 289 31.93 -3.89 -4.31
N ALA A 290 32.52 -3.46 -5.43
CA ALA A 290 33.05 -2.11 -5.59
C ALA A 290 31.92 -1.10 -5.73
N THR A 291 30.96 -1.36 -6.62
CA THR A 291 29.74 -0.55 -6.75
C THR A 291 28.96 -0.48 -5.42
N ALA A 292 28.90 -1.59 -4.68
CA ALA A 292 28.27 -1.60 -3.36
C ALA A 292 29.00 -0.71 -2.33
N ALA A 293 30.34 -0.69 -2.36
CA ALA A 293 31.15 0.16 -1.49
C ALA A 293 30.95 1.64 -1.81
N ASP A 294 31.04 2.00 -3.09
CA ASP A 294 30.84 3.38 -3.58
C ASP A 294 29.45 3.91 -3.21
N ALA A 295 28.42 3.08 -3.39
CA ALA A 295 27.04 3.43 -3.04
C ALA A 295 26.88 3.68 -1.53
N ARG A 296 27.54 2.87 -0.68
CA ARG A 296 27.54 3.04 0.79
C ARG A 296 28.27 4.30 1.22
N GLU A 297 29.43 4.59 0.62
CA GLU A 297 30.19 5.81 0.92
C GLU A 297 29.39 7.06 0.54
N ALA A 298 28.83 7.09 -0.68
CA ALA A 298 27.97 8.18 -1.12
C ALA A 298 26.73 8.35 -0.22
N TYR A 299 26.14 7.24 0.25
CA TYR A 299 25.02 7.28 1.19
C TYR A 299 25.44 7.82 2.56
N ALA A 300 26.56 7.36 3.10
CA ALA A 300 27.11 7.83 4.37
C ALA A 300 27.43 9.33 4.32
N GLY A 301 28.02 9.81 3.22
CA GLY A 301 28.29 11.23 3.00
C GLY A 301 27.02 12.08 2.98
N ARG A 302 25.97 11.63 2.26
CA ARG A 302 24.65 12.29 2.27
C ARG A 302 24.01 12.27 3.66
N GLY A 303 24.12 11.15 4.38
CA GLY A 303 23.62 10.99 5.74
C GLY A 303 24.30 11.96 6.72
N ALA A 304 25.62 12.06 6.67
CA ALA A 304 26.39 12.99 7.49
C ALA A 304 26.03 14.46 7.19
N TRP A 305 25.89 14.82 5.91
CA TRP A 305 25.45 16.16 5.51
C TRP A 305 24.04 16.48 6.04
N LYS A 306 23.10 15.54 5.92
CA LYS A 306 21.73 15.71 6.43
C LYS A 306 21.70 15.79 7.97
N ALA A 307 22.52 15.01 8.66
CA ALA A 307 22.67 15.09 10.11
C ALA A 307 23.22 16.45 10.54
N PHE A 308 24.19 17.01 9.80
CA PHE A 308 24.65 18.39 10.01
C PHE A 308 23.53 19.41 9.77
N GLN A 309 22.75 19.30 8.70
CA GLN A 309 21.62 20.22 8.45
C GLN A 309 20.57 20.19 9.57
N ASN A 310 20.28 19.00 10.11
CA ASN A 310 19.24 18.79 11.12
C ASN A 310 19.74 18.92 12.57
N SER A 311 21.02 19.24 12.77
CA SER A 311 21.58 19.39 14.12
C SER A 311 21.07 20.68 14.77
N ALA A 312 20.77 20.64 16.07
CA ALA A 312 20.26 21.80 16.82
C ALA A 312 21.23 22.99 16.80
N ALA A 313 22.53 22.74 16.66
CA ALA A 313 23.55 23.79 16.66
C ALA A 313 23.74 24.45 15.29
N SER A 314 23.34 23.80 14.20
CA SER A 314 23.65 24.24 12.83
C SER A 314 22.44 24.47 11.96
N CYS A 315 21.23 24.03 12.34
CA CYS A 315 20.06 24.13 11.47
C CYS A 315 19.72 25.57 11.08
N PHE A 316 19.74 26.51 12.03
CA PHE A 316 19.47 27.93 11.75
C PHE A 316 20.57 28.56 10.89
N SER A 317 21.84 28.43 11.30
CA SER A 317 22.97 29.00 10.55
C SER A 317 23.11 28.39 9.16
N PHE A 318 22.79 27.11 8.99
CA PHE A 318 22.77 26.46 7.69
C PHE A 318 21.72 27.07 6.76
N VAL A 319 20.49 27.26 7.25
CA VAL A 319 19.41 27.88 6.47
C VAL A 319 19.78 29.32 6.08
N GLU A 320 20.34 30.10 7.00
CA GLU A 320 20.74 31.49 6.75
C GLU A 320 21.87 31.61 5.72
N THR A 321 22.86 30.71 5.78
CA THR A 321 24.06 30.79 4.92
C THR A 321 23.84 30.13 3.55
N ALA A 322 23.16 28.98 3.50
CA ALA A 322 23.00 28.20 2.28
C ALA A 322 21.62 28.35 1.63
N GLY A 323 20.63 28.95 2.29
CA GLY A 323 19.25 29.03 1.83
C GLY A 323 19.09 29.69 0.45
N LEU A 324 19.80 30.79 0.19
CA LEU A 324 19.77 31.47 -1.12
C LEU A 324 20.36 30.60 -2.24
N ALA A 325 21.37 29.79 -1.95
CA ALA A 325 21.94 28.84 -2.91
C ALA A 325 20.94 27.72 -3.27
N PHE A 326 20.12 27.27 -2.31
CA PHE A 326 19.01 26.36 -2.60
C PHE A 326 17.96 27.00 -3.52
N GLY A 327 17.67 28.30 -3.34
CA GLY A 327 16.81 29.07 -4.24
C GLY A 327 17.32 29.03 -5.69
N ALA A 328 18.61 29.25 -5.91
CA ALA A 328 19.23 29.13 -7.23
C ALA A 328 19.19 27.68 -7.77
N ALA A 329 19.42 26.68 -6.92
CA ALA A 329 19.36 25.26 -7.30
C ALA A 329 17.95 24.82 -7.70
N LEU A 330 16.91 25.39 -7.09
CA LEU A 330 15.51 25.16 -7.46
C LEU A 330 15.19 25.74 -8.85
N SER A 331 15.72 26.93 -9.16
CA SER A 331 15.52 27.62 -10.45
C SER A 331 16.22 26.95 -11.64
N HIS A 332 17.31 26.23 -11.38
CA HIS A 332 18.17 25.61 -12.39
C HIS A 332 18.14 24.10 -12.36
N ARG A 333 17.17 23.49 -11.65
CA ARG A 333 17.13 22.04 -11.52
C ARG A 333 16.94 21.43 -12.90
N PRO A 334 17.92 20.70 -13.44
CA PRO A 334 17.78 20.13 -14.76
C PRO A 334 16.63 19.12 -14.72
N HIS A 335 15.78 19.15 -15.75
CA HIS A 335 14.90 18.03 -16.09
C HIS A 335 15.79 16.84 -16.48
N THR A 336 16.41 16.17 -15.51
CA THR A 336 17.31 15.04 -15.75
C THR A 336 17.08 14.01 -14.65
N ALA A 337 17.02 12.72 -14.92
CA ALA A 337 17.27 11.96 -16.13
C ALA A 337 16.06 11.04 -16.38
N ALA A 338 15.92 10.52 -17.61
CA ALA A 338 15.08 9.35 -17.84
C ALA A 338 15.34 8.35 -16.70
N PRO A 339 14.30 7.75 -16.09
CA PRO A 339 14.48 6.81 -14.99
C PRO A 339 15.56 5.84 -15.43
N THR A 340 16.72 5.90 -14.79
CA THR A 340 17.86 5.12 -15.24
C THR A 340 17.42 3.67 -15.16
N CYS A 341 17.34 3.02 -16.33
CA CYS A 341 17.03 1.60 -16.44
C CYS A 341 18.04 0.72 -15.67
N ALA A 342 19.10 1.31 -15.12
CA ALA A 342 20.03 0.71 -14.19
C ALA A 342 19.44 0.59 -12.77
N ARG A 343 18.34 -0.15 -12.63
CA ARG A 343 17.96 -0.71 -11.34
C ARG A 343 18.75 -2.01 -11.15
N PRO A 344 19.42 -2.23 -10.01
CA PRO A 344 20.15 -3.47 -9.75
C PRO A 344 19.28 -4.70 -10.00
N ILE A 345 19.89 -5.80 -10.45
CA ILE A 345 19.15 -7.03 -10.74
C ILE A 345 18.75 -7.71 -9.43
N PRO A 346 17.45 -7.95 -9.16
CA PRO A 346 17.07 -8.69 -7.98
C PRO A 346 17.39 -10.17 -8.18
N ALA A 347 17.96 -10.78 -7.16
CA ALA A 347 18.09 -12.23 -7.09
C ALA A 347 17.58 -12.74 -5.74
N LEU A 348 17.05 -13.96 -5.73
CA LEU A 348 16.77 -14.65 -4.48
C LEU A 348 18.05 -14.81 -3.66
N THR A 349 17.93 -14.64 -2.36
CA THR A 349 19.04 -14.84 -1.43
C THR A 349 19.28 -16.34 -1.18
N GLY A 350 20.54 -16.71 -0.94
CA GLY A 350 20.95 -18.08 -0.64
C GLY A 350 21.35 -18.92 -1.86
N PRO A 351 21.91 -20.13 -1.63
CA PRO A 351 22.33 -21.03 -2.69
C PRO A 351 21.09 -21.64 -3.38
N LYS A 352 21.10 -21.72 -4.72
CA LYS A 352 20.05 -22.38 -5.54
C LYS A 352 19.95 -23.89 -5.28
N THR A 353 19.54 -24.27 -4.08
CA THR A 353 19.32 -25.66 -3.69
C THR A 353 18.13 -26.24 -4.44
N PRO A 354 18.00 -27.58 -4.53
CA PRO A 354 16.79 -28.22 -5.05
C PRO A 354 15.51 -27.68 -4.40
N ALA A 355 15.51 -27.47 -3.07
CA ALA A 355 14.37 -26.94 -2.34
C ALA A 355 13.99 -25.51 -2.76
N GLN A 356 14.97 -24.64 -3.03
CA GLN A 356 14.68 -23.30 -3.55
C GLN A 356 14.12 -23.33 -4.98
N LEU A 357 14.61 -24.25 -5.82
CA LEU A 357 14.06 -24.46 -7.16
C LEU A 357 12.64 -25.03 -7.10
N ASP A 358 12.35 -25.89 -6.12
CA ASP A 358 11.01 -26.42 -5.87
C ASP A 358 10.06 -25.30 -5.41
N ALA A 359 10.50 -24.42 -4.49
CA ALA A 359 9.72 -23.25 -4.07
C ALA A 359 9.47 -22.26 -5.23
N LEU A 360 10.47 -22.00 -6.07
CA LEU A 360 10.31 -21.22 -7.30
C LEU A 360 9.29 -21.84 -8.26
N ALA A 361 9.39 -23.15 -8.49
CA ALA A 361 8.46 -23.87 -9.34
C ALA A 361 7.05 -23.87 -8.77
N ALA A 362 6.89 -23.98 -7.45
CA ALA A 362 5.60 -23.86 -6.77
C ALA A 362 4.98 -22.46 -6.93
N MET A 363 5.78 -21.39 -6.81
CA MET A 363 5.32 -20.02 -7.10
C MET A 363 4.87 -19.86 -8.55
N CYS A 364 5.66 -20.34 -9.51
CA CYS A 364 5.26 -20.36 -10.92
C CYS A 364 3.98 -21.18 -11.17
N ALA A 365 3.86 -22.35 -10.53
CA ALA A 365 2.72 -23.24 -10.68
C ALA A 365 1.44 -22.68 -10.03
N GLY A 366 1.56 -21.87 -8.98
CA GLY A 366 0.44 -21.09 -8.44
C GLY A 366 0.10 -19.88 -9.30
N ALA A 367 1.10 -19.21 -9.87
CA ALA A 367 0.93 -17.99 -10.66
C ALA A 367 0.22 -18.23 -12.00
N LEU A 368 0.69 -19.21 -12.78
CA LEU A 368 0.25 -19.43 -14.17
C LEU A 368 -1.25 -19.75 -14.28
N PRO A 369 -1.83 -20.70 -13.51
CA PRO A 369 -3.28 -20.94 -13.50
C PRO A 369 -4.08 -19.73 -13.03
N ASN A 370 -3.60 -19.01 -12.01
CA ASN A 370 -4.27 -17.81 -11.52
C ASN A 370 -4.27 -16.66 -12.54
N MET A 371 -3.35 -16.68 -13.52
CA MET A 371 -3.35 -15.76 -14.67
C MET A 371 -4.16 -16.28 -15.87
N SER A 372 -4.82 -17.44 -15.75
CA SER A 372 -5.40 -18.19 -16.88
C SER A 372 -4.39 -18.49 -18.00
N LEU A 373 -3.11 -18.63 -17.64
CA LEU A 373 -1.98 -18.92 -18.53
C LEU A 373 -1.55 -20.39 -18.41
N THR A 374 -2.39 -21.29 -18.88
CA THR A 374 -2.13 -22.75 -18.84
C THR A 374 -1.90 -23.36 -20.23
N ALA A 375 -2.30 -22.67 -21.29
CA ALA A 375 -2.18 -23.13 -22.68
C ALA A 375 -2.02 -21.96 -23.66
N ASN A 376 -1.75 -22.28 -24.94
CA ASN A 376 -1.61 -21.32 -26.04
C ASN A 376 -0.61 -20.17 -25.78
N PHE A 377 0.51 -20.50 -25.14
CA PHE A 377 1.56 -19.53 -24.85
C PHE A 377 2.14 -18.92 -26.15
N ALA A 378 2.30 -17.60 -26.16
CA ALA A 378 3.06 -16.89 -27.20
C ALA A 378 4.55 -17.29 -27.19
N ARG A 379 5.30 -16.88 -28.21
CA ARG A 379 6.76 -17.01 -28.22
C ARG A 379 7.45 -16.06 -27.24
N LEU A 380 6.83 -14.89 -27.04
CA LEU A 380 7.31 -13.86 -26.12
C LEU A 380 6.24 -13.59 -25.06
N LEU A 381 6.61 -13.73 -23.80
CA LEU A 381 5.76 -13.41 -22.64
C LEU A 381 6.36 -12.21 -21.89
N LEU A 382 5.69 -11.07 -21.92
CA LEU A 382 6.04 -9.92 -21.10
C LEU A 382 5.34 -10.03 -19.74
N ILE A 383 6.08 -9.93 -18.65
CA ILE A 383 5.54 -9.72 -17.29
C ILE A 383 5.83 -8.26 -16.91
N CYS A 384 4.79 -7.44 -16.91
CA CYS A 384 4.88 -5.99 -16.78
C CYS A 384 4.25 -5.53 -15.46
N GLY A 385 5.10 -5.29 -14.45
CA GLY A 385 4.71 -4.56 -13.25
C GLY A 385 4.35 -3.12 -13.57
N HIS A 386 3.82 -2.39 -12.61
CA HIS A 386 3.70 -0.92 -12.73
C HIS A 386 4.39 -0.22 -11.56
N GLY A 387 4.70 1.04 -11.77
CA GLY A 387 5.25 1.94 -10.78
C GLY A 387 5.18 3.37 -11.27
N SER A 388 5.57 4.29 -10.41
CA SER A 388 5.46 5.72 -10.68
C SER A 388 6.68 6.47 -10.16
N THR A 389 6.90 7.66 -10.70
CA THR A 389 7.81 8.64 -10.14
C THR A 389 7.10 9.99 -10.02
N SER A 390 7.47 10.70 -8.97
CA SER A 390 7.13 12.10 -8.75
C SER A 390 8.28 12.77 -8.02
N ALA A 391 8.59 14.01 -8.38
CA ALA A 391 9.53 14.84 -7.65
C ALA A 391 8.94 15.31 -6.31
N ASN A 392 7.64 15.59 -6.29
CA ASN A 392 6.88 15.93 -5.08
C ASN A 392 6.03 14.72 -4.66
N ASN A 393 6.64 13.84 -3.86
CA ASN A 393 6.16 12.48 -3.68
C ASN A 393 5.66 12.11 -2.27
N PRO A 394 4.81 12.91 -1.60
CA PRO A 394 4.26 12.53 -0.30
C PRO A 394 3.34 11.30 -0.40
N TYR A 395 2.91 10.93 -1.62
CA TYR A 395 1.98 9.83 -1.89
C TYR A 395 2.61 8.70 -2.74
N ALA A 396 3.93 8.52 -2.70
CA ALA A 396 4.67 7.54 -3.50
C ALA A 396 4.04 6.14 -3.52
N SER A 397 3.78 5.62 -2.32
CA SER A 397 3.21 4.28 -2.15
C SER A 397 1.78 4.15 -2.64
N ALA A 398 1.03 5.26 -2.70
CA ALA A 398 -0.34 5.28 -3.24
C ALA A 398 -0.37 5.33 -4.77
N LEU A 399 0.73 5.74 -5.42
CA LEU A 399 0.89 5.72 -6.87
C LEU A 399 1.55 4.42 -7.36
N ASP A 400 2.32 3.76 -6.52
CA ASP A 400 2.89 2.44 -6.81
C ASP A 400 1.85 1.31 -6.65
N CYS A 401 2.30 0.04 -6.76
CA CYS A 401 1.40 -1.10 -6.79
C CYS A 401 0.92 -1.50 -5.40
N GLY A 402 -0.39 -1.40 -5.16
CA GLY A 402 -1.01 -1.89 -3.92
C GLY A 402 -0.81 -3.39 -3.69
N ALA A 403 -0.82 -4.20 -4.75
CA ALA A 403 -0.56 -5.63 -4.67
C ALA A 403 0.91 -5.96 -4.33
N CYS A 404 1.82 -4.99 -4.49
CA CYS A 404 3.22 -5.11 -4.08
C CYS A 404 3.52 -4.35 -2.77
N GLY A 405 2.50 -4.05 -1.97
CA GLY A 405 2.67 -3.34 -0.70
C GLY A 405 3.00 -1.85 -0.84
N GLY A 406 2.61 -1.21 -1.95
CA GLY A 406 2.93 0.19 -2.24
C GLY A 406 4.34 0.39 -2.82
N HIS A 407 4.87 -0.64 -3.48
CA HIS A 407 6.15 -0.58 -4.21
C HIS A 407 5.93 -0.81 -5.71
N ALA A 408 6.84 -0.30 -6.54
CA ALA A 408 6.89 -0.68 -7.95
C ALA A 408 6.98 -2.21 -8.12
N GLY A 409 6.26 -2.74 -9.11
CA GLY A 409 6.18 -4.17 -9.42
C GLY A 409 7.35 -4.71 -10.26
N ASP A 410 8.42 -3.94 -10.44
CA ASP A 410 9.59 -4.33 -11.25
C ASP A 410 10.32 -5.54 -10.65
N VAL A 411 10.51 -5.58 -9.33
CA VAL A 411 11.22 -6.69 -8.68
C VAL A 411 10.46 -8.00 -8.86
N ASN A 412 9.15 -8.01 -8.59
CA ASN A 412 8.31 -9.19 -8.75
C ASN A 412 8.27 -9.66 -10.21
N ALA A 413 8.11 -8.72 -11.17
CA ALA A 413 8.11 -9.02 -12.60
C ALA A 413 9.43 -9.65 -13.06
N ARG A 414 10.57 -9.09 -12.63
CA ARG A 414 11.92 -9.60 -12.96
C ARG A 414 12.16 -10.97 -12.38
N LEU A 415 11.81 -11.20 -11.12
CA LEU A 415 11.94 -12.53 -10.51
C LEU A 415 11.02 -13.56 -11.18
N ALA A 416 9.79 -13.18 -11.54
CA ALA A 416 8.86 -14.05 -12.24
C ALA A 416 9.36 -14.45 -13.63
N ALA A 417 9.78 -13.47 -14.45
CA ALA A 417 10.31 -13.73 -15.79
C ALA A 417 11.59 -14.56 -15.73
N ASN A 418 12.48 -14.24 -14.79
CA ASN A 418 13.72 -15.00 -14.58
C ASN A 418 13.42 -16.45 -14.17
N ALA A 419 12.49 -16.68 -13.25
CA ALA A 419 12.11 -18.02 -12.80
C ALA A 419 11.54 -18.87 -13.95
N LEU A 420 10.63 -18.30 -14.76
CA LEU A 420 10.04 -18.99 -15.91
C LEU A 420 11.05 -19.28 -17.03
N ASN A 421 12.17 -18.57 -17.10
CA ASN A 421 13.26 -18.85 -18.04
C ASN A 421 14.27 -19.90 -17.54
N LEU A 422 14.22 -20.31 -16.27
CA LEU A 422 15.16 -21.31 -15.74
C LEU A 422 14.79 -22.74 -16.22
N PRO A 423 15.71 -23.47 -16.89
CA PRO A 423 15.44 -24.85 -17.33
C PRO A 423 15.04 -25.78 -16.18
N ALA A 424 15.67 -25.63 -15.01
CA ALA A 424 15.37 -26.45 -13.83
C ALA A 424 13.97 -26.21 -13.26
N VAL A 425 13.43 -24.99 -13.41
CA VAL A 425 12.04 -24.64 -13.03
C VAL A 425 11.07 -25.18 -14.08
N ARG A 426 11.36 -25.00 -15.37
CA ARG A 426 10.54 -25.57 -16.47
C ARG A 426 10.40 -27.10 -16.37
N PHE A 427 11.48 -27.79 -15.99
CA PHE A 427 11.44 -29.24 -15.74
C PHE A 427 10.46 -29.62 -14.63
N ARG A 428 10.46 -28.88 -13.52
CA ARG A 428 9.53 -29.09 -12.39
C ARG A 428 8.10 -28.75 -12.76
N LEU A 429 7.88 -27.66 -13.51
CA LEU A 429 6.56 -27.28 -14.01
C LEU A 429 5.97 -28.38 -14.91
N ALA A 430 6.77 -28.97 -15.79
CA ALA A 430 6.34 -30.09 -16.62
C ALA A 430 5.91 -31.31 -15.79
N ALA A 431 6.58 -31.59 -14.66
CA ALA A 431 6.16 -32.65 -13.72
C ALA A 431 4.83 -32.34 -13.02
N LEU A 432 4.44 -31.06 -12.95
CA LEU A 432 3.15 -30.59 -12.43
C LEU A 432 2.09 -30.44 -13.54
N GLY A 433 2.36 -30.89 -14.77
CA GLY A 433 1.44 -30.80 -15.91
C GLY A 433 1.41 -29.43 -16.61
N LEU A 434 2.28 -28.48 -16.23
CA LEU A 434 2.39 -27.16 -16.83
C LEU A 434 3.53 -27.14 -17.87
N HIS A 435 3.18 -27.31 -19.14
CA HIS A 435 4.14 -27.41 -20.23
C HIS A 435 4.30 -26.06 -20.94
N LEU A 436 5.44 -25.39 -20.69
CA LEU A 436 5.85 -24.22 -21.45
C LEU A 436 6.48 -24.65 -22.79
N PRO A 437 6.11 -24.03 -23.93
CA PRO A 437 6.75 -24.31 -25.21
C PRO A 437 8.27 -24.12 -25.17
N ALA A 438 9.02 -24.94 -25.90
CA ALA A 438 10.49 -24.83 -25.94
C ALA A 438 10.97 -23.46 -26.47
N ASP A 439 10.16 -22.82 -27.31
CA ASP A 439 10.45 -21.55 -27.94
C ASP A 439 9.88 -20.33 -27.19
N ILE A 440 9.36 -20.49 -25.96
CA ILE A 440 8.92 -19.35 -25.15
C ILE A 440 10.11 -18.66 -24.47
N TRP A 441 10.11 -17.33 -24.50
CA TRP A 441 11.00 -16.48 -23.70
C TRP A 441 10.20 -15.46 -22.91
N CYS A 442 10.50 -15.33 -21.61
CA CYS A 442 9.86 -14.35 -20.74
C CYS A 442 10.74 -13.09 -20.59
N VAL A 443 10.15 -11.91 -20.71
CA VAL A 443 10.82 -10.62 -20.50
C VAL A 443 10.09 -9.88 -19.39
N ALA A 444 10.83 -9.22 -18.50
CA ALA A 444 10.25 -8.37 -17.49
C ALA A 444 10.12 -6.93 -17.98
N GLY A 445 9.10 -6.23 -17.52
CA GLY A 445 8.93 -4.81 -17.77
C GLY A 445 8.30 -4.06 -16.61
N LEU A 446 8.36 -2.74 -16.69
CA LEU A 446 7.72 -1.81 -15.77
C LEU A 446 6.97 -0.75 -16.58
N HIS A 447 5.65 -0.73 -16.44
CA HIS A 447 4.80 0.35 -16.90
C HIS A 447 4.88 1.52 -15.92
N HIS A 448 5.46 2.62 -16.38
CA HIS A 448 5.53 3.87 -15.63
C HIS A 448 4.21 4.63 -15.75
N THR A 449 3.35 4.52 -14.75
CA THR A 449 1.96 5.00 -14.85
C THR A 449 1.87 6.51 -15.01
N THR A 450 2.79 7.29 -14.46
CA THR A 450 2.78 8.75 -14.63
C THR A 450 3.06 9.19 -16.08
N SER A 451 3.90 8.45 -16.80
CA SER A 451 4.37 8.84 -18.14
C SER A 451 3.86 7.96 -19.28
N ASP A 452 3.23 6.83 -18.99
CA ASP A 452 2.86 5.77 -19.93
C ASP A 452 4.07 5.24 -20.74
N ASP A 453 5.26 5.24 -20.15
CA ASP A 453 6.44 4.60 -20.73
C ASP A 453 6.60 3.19 -20.17
N VAL A 454 7.08 2.24 -20.99
CA VAL A 454 7.38 0.88 -20.53
C VAL A 454 8.86 0.62 -20.66
N THR A 455 9.52 0.35 -19.54
CA THR A 455 10.90 -0.09 -19.50
C THR A 455 10.94 -1.61 -19.55
N LEU A 456 11.71 -2.17 -20.49
CA LEU A 456 12.00 -3.60 -20.54
C LEU A 456 13.34 -3.88 -19.86
N PHE A 457 13.46 -5.00 -19.17
CA PHE A 457 14.66 -5.37 -18.40
C PHE A 457 15.35 -6.62 -18.96
N GLU A 458 16.66 -6.71 -18.67
CA GLU A 458 17.52 -7.85 -18.99
C GLU A 458 17.47 -8.29 -20.48
N LEU A 459 17.37 -7.32 -21.40
CA LEU A 459 17.29 -7.60 -22.84
C LEU A 459 18.55 -8.29 -23.38
N GLU A 460 19.70 -8.11 -22.72
CA GLU A 460 20.96 -8.79 -23.03
C GLU A 460 20.90 -10.32 -22.82
N ARG A 461 19.91 -10.81 -22.07
CA ARG A 461 19.70 -12.26 -21.84
C ARG A 461 18.78 -12.89 -22.88
N VAL A 462 18.12 -12.09 -23.72
CA VAL A 462 17.19 -12.57 -24.73
C VAL A 462 17.95 -13.35 -25.82
N PRO A 463 17.54 -14.58 -26.16
CA PRO A 463 18.14 -15.33 -27.24
C PRO A 463 18.04 -14.60 -28.59
N PRO A 464 19.04 -14.70 -29.48
CA PRO A 464 18.99 -14.08 -30.80
C PRO A 464 17.75 -14.46 -31.63
N THR A 465 17.18 -15.65 -31.39
CA THR A 465 15.96 -16.16 -32.02
C THR A 465 14.70 -15.36 -31.72
N HIS A 466 14.74 -14.47 -30.71
CA HIS A 466 13.61 -13.65 -30.26
C HIS A 466 13.87 -12.14 -30.46
N ALA A 467 15.00 -11.75 -31.08
CA ALA A 467 15.37 -10.34 -31.25
C ALA A 467 14.29 -9.55 -32.03
N THR A 468 13.75 -10.15 -33.09
CA THR A 468 12.64 -9.54 -33.86
C THR A 468 11.36 -9.42 -33.04
N ASP A 469 11.03 -10.45 -32.24
CA ASP A 469 9.83 -10.44 -31.39
C ASP A 469 9.91 -9.29 -30.37
N VAL A 470 11.09 -9.07 -29.77
CA VAL A 470 11.33 -7.98 -28.81
C VAL A 470 11.25 -6.60 -29.47
N GLU A 471 11.80 -6.42 -30.67
CA GLU A 471 11.70 -5.13 -31.37
C GLU A 471 10.26 -4.79 -31.77
N VAL A 472 9.48 -5.78 -32.20
CA VAL A 472 8.04 -5.62 -32.47
C VAL A 472 7.30 -5.24 -31.19
N LEU A 473 7.58 -5.90 -30.07
CA LEU A 473 7.03 -5.54 -28.76
C LEU A 473 7.40 -4.10 -28.36
N ARG A 474 8.66 -3.71 -28.48
CA ARG A 474 9.14 -2.36 -28.12
C ARG A 474 8.44 -1.26 -28.91
N LEU A 475 8.26 -1.45 -30.21
CA LEU A 475 7.53 -0.51 -31.07
C LEU A 475 6.04 -0.44 -30.72
N ALA A 476 5.41 -1.58 -30.43
CA ALA A 476 4.02 -1.63 -30.01
C ALA A 476 3.79 -0.90 -28.67
N LEU A 477 4.67 -1.12 -27.68
CA LEU A 477 4.63 -0.44 -26.38
C LEU A 477 4.80 1.09 -26.53
N ALA A 478 5.71 1.54 -27.39
CA ALA A 478 5.90 2.97 -27.64
C ALA A 478 4.64 3.64 -28.22
N ARG A 479 4.00 2.99 -29.21
CA ARG A 479 2.74 3.47 -29.83
C ARG A 479 1.57 3.44 -28.85
N ALA A 480 1.51 2.42 -28.00
CA ALA A 480 0.52 2.31 -26.94
C ALA A 480 0.65 3.47 -25.95
N GLY A 481 1.87 3.76 -25.50
CA GLY A 481 2.17 4.87 -24.60
C GLY A 481 1.79 6.24 -25.17
N GLU A 482 2.09 6.49 -26.45
CA GLU A 482 1.65 7.73 -27.11
C GLU A 482 0.13 7.86 -27.15
N SER A 483 -0.59 6.78 -27.41
CA SER A 483 -2.04 6.78 -27.48
C SER A 483 -2.69 6.91 -26.11
N ALA A 484 -2.12 6.28 -25.08
CA ALA A 484 -2.55 6.42 -23.69
C ALA A 484 -2.38 7.87 -23.20
N ARG A 485 -1.23 8.50 -23.49
CA ARG A 485 -1.00 9.93 -23.19
C ARG A 485 -2.03 10.84 -23.87
N ARG A 486 -2.35 10.58 -25.14
CA ARG A 486 -3.39 11.31 -25.89
C ARG A 486 -4.76 11.20 -25.23
N GLU A 487 -5.15 9.98 -24.83
CA GLU A 487 -6.44 9.73 -24.19
C GLU A 487 -6.54 10.43 -22.82
N ARG A 488 -5.46 10.42 -22.04
CA ARG A 488 -5.42 11.00 -20.69
C ARG A 488 -5.26 12.52 -20.68
N ALA A 489 -4.79 13.13 -21.77
CA ALA A 489 -4.46 14.55 -21.83
C ALA A 489 -5.56 15.47 -21.26
N PRO A 490 -6.87 15.27 -21.57
CA PRO A 490 -7.92 16.11 -21.00
C PRO A 490 -8.05 16.00 -19.48
N ALA A 491 -7.96 14.80 -18.92
CA ALA A 491 -8.04 14.57 -17.48
C ALA A 491 -6.83 15.13 -16.71
N LEU A 492 -5.70 15.35 -17.40
CA LEU A 492 -4.49 15.96 -16.87
C LEU A 492 -4.44 17.49 -17.08
N GLY A 493 -5.47 18.09 -17.68
CA GLY A 493 -5.48 19.52 -18.01
C GLY A 493 -4.60 19.89 -19.22
N LEU A 494 -4.25 18.92 -20.06
CA LEU A 494 -3.37 19.06 -21.23
C LEU A 494 -4.13 18.97 -22.56
N ALA A 495 -5.45 19.15 -22.57
CA ALA A 495 -6.26 19.06 -23.79
C ALA A 495 -5.83 20.04 -24.90
N ALA A 496 -5.32 21.21 -24.52
CA ALA A 496 -4.85 22.23 -25.45
C ALA A 496 -3.38 22.03 -25.90
N THR A 497 -2.67 21.05 -25.34
CA THR A 497 -1.27 20.82 -25.67
C THR A 497 -1.13 20.17 -27.05
N PRO A 498 -0.31 20.72 -27.97
CA PRO A 498 -0.07 20.11 -29.27
C PRO A 498 0.48 18.68 -29.14
N LEU A 499 0.07 17.77 -30.04
CA LEU A 499 0.50 16.36 -29.99
C LEU A 499 2.02 16.17 -29.96
N SER A 500 2.77 17.03 -30.67
CA SER A 500 4.24 17.02 -30.68
C SER A 500 4.87 17.35 -29.33
N ALA A 501 4.18 18.13 -28.48
CA ALA A 501 4.64 18.53 -27.16
C ALA A 501 4.04 17.69 -26.03
N LEU A 502 2.99 16.90 -26.31
CA LEU A 502 2.21 16.19 -25.29
C LEU A 502 3.07 15.22 -24.47
N THR A 503 3.92 14.42 -25.11
CA THR A 503 4.81 13.48 -24.39
C THR A 503 5.73 14.20 -23.41
N ALA A 504 6.31 15.32 -23.82
CA ALA A 504 7.16 16.13 -22.95
C ALA A 504 6.35 16.74 -21.80
N ALA A 505 5.16 17.27 -22.08
CA ALA A 505 4.28 17.86 -21.08
C ALA A 505 3.82 16.84 -20.02
N VAL A 506 3.44 15.62 -20.44
CA VAL A 506 3.06 14.55 -19.49
C VAL A 506 4.25 14.14 -18.62
N ARG A 507 5.43 13.92 -19.21
CA ARG A 507 6.65 13.57 -18.46
C ARG A 507 7.06 14.67 -17.47
N ALA A 508 6.97 15.93 -17.87
CA ALA A 508 7.32 17.08 -17.03
C ALA A 508 6.50 17.13 -15.73
N ARG A 509 5.27 16.60 -15.72
CA ARG A 509 4.45 16.52 -14.48
C ARG A 509 5.09 15.64 -13.41
N ALA A 510 5.81 14.58 -13.80
CA ALA A 510 6.51 13.72 -12.86
C ALA A 510 7.68 14.45 -12.20
N ASP A 511 8.33 15.38 -12.92
CA ASP A 511 9.53 16.07 -12.46
C ASP A 511 9.23 17.43 -11.79
N ASP A 512 7.99 17.92 -11.89
CA ASP A 512 7.58 19.19 -11.32
C ASP A 512 7.42 19.10 -9.79
N ILE A 513 8.25 19.86 -9.07
CA ILE A 513 8.23 19.94 -7.59
C ILE A 513 6.96 20.62 -7.05
N ALA A 514 6.25 21.43 -7.85
CA ALA A 514 4.98 22.01 -7.48
C ALA A 514 3.82 21.01 -7.68
N GLN A 515 4.04 19.95 -8.46
CA GLN A 515 3.02 18.97 -8.81
C GLN A 515 2.88 17.89 -7.72
N VAL A 516 2.04 18.17 -6.71
CA VAL A 516 1.75 17.22 -5.61
C VAL A 516 1.08 15.92 -6.08
N ARG A 517 0.38 15.96 -7.22
CA ARG A 517 -0.34 14.81 -7.79
C ARG A 517 -0.12 14.75 -9.30
N PRO A 518 0.97 14.15 -9.79
CA PRO A 518 1.21 14.11 -11.24
C PRO A 518 0.14 13.32 -11.98
N GLU A 519 -0.52 12.38 -11.28
CA GLU A 519 -1.72 11.66 -11.69
C GLU A 519 -2.64 11.35 -10.49
N TRP A 520 -3.80 10.74 -10.74
CA TRP A 520 -4.84 10.46 -9.74
C TRP A 520 -4.75 9.07 -9.08
N GLY A 521 -3.79 8.23 -9.49
CA GLY A 521 -3.64 6.87 -8.95
C GLY A 521 -4.94 6.06 -9.05
N LEU A 522 -5.37 5.48 -7.94
CA LEU A 522 -6.55 4.63 -7.83
C LEU A 522 -7.83 5.37 -7.41
N ALA A 523 -7.79 6.69 -7.24
CA ALA A 523 -8.89 7.46 -6.65
C ALA A 523 -10.22 7.37 -7.42
N ASN A 524 -10.19 6.99 -8.69
CA ASN A 524 -11.37 6.88 -9.55
C ASN A 524 -11.74 5.44 -9.94
N ASN A 525 -11.14 4.42 -9.30
CA ASN A 525 -11.53 3.03 -9.50
C ASN A 525 -12.97 2.81 -9.01
N ALA A 526 -13.79 2.19 -9.85
CA ALA A 526 -15.22 2.03 -9.62
C ALA A 526 -15.70 0.57 -9.77
N ALA A 527 -14.88 -0.32 -10.33
CA ALA A 527 -15.22 -1.74 -10.48
C ALA A 527 -13.97 -2.61 -10.53
N ILE A 528 -14.15 -3.91 -10.27
CA ILE A 528 -13.23 -4.96 -10.70
C ILE A 528 -13.99 -5.89 -11.64
N LEU A 529 -13.36 -6.26 -12.74
CA LEU A 529 -13.88 -7.25 -13.66
C LEU A 529 -13.00 -8.49 -13.61
N VAL A 530 -13.61 -9.60 -13.20
CA VAL A 530 -12.99 -10.93 -13.14
C VAL A 530 -13.62 -11.77 -14.24
N ALA A 531 -12.97 -11.78 -15.41
CA ALA A 531 -13.51 -12.41 -16.62
C ALA A 531 -12.42 -12.61 -17.68
N PRO A 532 -12.64 -13.44 -18.72
CA PRO A 532 -11.70 -13.54 -19.83
C PRO A 532 -11.57 -12.19 -20.55
N ARG A 533 -10.36 -11.83 -21.01
CA ARG A 533 -10.10 -10.58 -21.76
C ARG A 533 -11.10 -10.29 -22.86
N ALA A 534 -11.61 -11.32 -23.54
CA ALA A 534 -12.61 -11.20 -24.59
C ALA A 534 -13.86 -10.39 -24.16
N ARG A 535 -14.26 -10.45 -22.88
CA ARG A 535 -15.43 -9.73 -22.35
C ARG A 535 -15.16 -8.24 -22.09
N SER A 536 -13.90 -7.83 -21.98
CA SER A 536 -13.49 -6.45 -21.67
C SER A 536 -12.74 -5.77 -22.80
N ARG A 537 -12.54 -6.44 -23.95
CA ARG A 537 -11.70 -5.94 -25.04
C ARG A 537 -12.30 -4.72 -25.75
N SER A 538 -13.62 -4.72 -25.97
CA SER A 538 -14.31 -3.70 -26.75
C SER A 538 -14.74 -2.42 -26.00
N PRO A 539 -15.25 -2.48 -24.76
CA PRO A 539 -15.77 -1.28 -24.12
C PRO A 539 -14.64 -0.38 -23.60
N ASP A 540 -14.81 0.93 -23.75
CA ASP A 540 -13.99 1.90 -23.03
C ASP A 540 -14.47 1.97 -21.57
N LEU A 541 -13.64 1.48 -20.64
CA LEU A 541 -13.90 1.46 -19.21
C LEU A 541 -13.35 2.71 -18.48
N ALA A 542 -12.92 3.71 -19.25
CA ALA A 542 -12.47 5.03 -18.83
C ALA A 542 -11.31 5.04 -17.81
N GLY A 543 -10.49 3.98 -17.73
CA GLY A 543 -9.44 3.87 -16.71
C GLY A 543 -10.01 3.79 -15.29
N ARG A 544 -11.16 3.13 -15.11
CA ARG A 544 -11.87 3.04 -13.82
C ARG A 544 -12.16 1.61 -13.35
N THR A 545 -11.68 0.61 -14.06
CA THR A 545 -11.99 -0.79 -13.76
C THR A 545 -10.70 -1.59 -13.63
N PHE A 546 -10.52 -2.26 -12.49
CA PHE A 546 -9.48 -3.28 -12.39
C PHE A 546 -9.83 -4.45 -13.29
N LEU A 547 -8.87 -4.89 -14.10
CA LEU A 547 -9.08 -5.96 -15.06
C LEU A 547 -8.28 -7.19 -14.65
N HIS A 548 -8.94 -8.19 -14.09
CA HIS A 548 -8.36 -9.49 -13.76
C HIS A 548 -8.80 -10.53 -14.79
N ASP A 549 -7.84 -11.11 -15.50
CA ASP A 549 -8.12 -12.18 -16.45
C ASP A 549 -8.41 -13.48 -15.71
N TYR A 550 -9.56 -14.08 -16.00
CA TYR A 550 -10.05 -15.27 -15.31
C TYR A 550 -10.93 -16.10 -16.26
N ASP A 551 -10.57 -17.36 -16.47
CA ASP A 551 -11.39 -18.34 -17.20
C ASP A 551 -12.04 -19.35 -16.26
N HIS A 552 -13.34 -19.15 -16.01
CA HIS A 552 -14.16 -20.05 -15.20
C HIS A 552 -14.20 -21.50 -15.71
N ALA A 553 -13.97 -21.75 -17.00
CA ALA A 553 -13.97 -23.10 -17.55
C ALA A 553 -12.73 -23.90 -17.10
N ALA A 554 -11.64 -23.20 -16.76
CA ALA A 554 -10.41 -23.79 -16.25
C ALA A 554 -10.40 -23.92 -14.71
N ASP A 555 -11.32 -23.27 -14.00
CA ASP A 555 -11.43 -23.27 -12.53
C ASP A 555 -12.66 -24.07 -12.05
N THR A 556 -12.60 -25.39 -12.23
CA THR A 556 -13.76 -26.27 -11.99
C THR A 556 -14.17 -26.40 -10.53
N ASP A 557 -13.26 -26.10 -9.58
CA ASP A 557 -13.54 -26.09 -8.14
C ASP A 557 -13.67 -24.68 -7.55
N SER A 558 -13.65 -23.63 -8.40
CA SER A 558 -13.80 -22.22 -8.03
C SER A 558 -12.73 -21.68 -7.07
N LYS A 559 -11.62 -22.41 -6.86
CA LYS A 559 -10.56 -21.99 -5.94
C LYS A 559 -9.81 -20.76 -6.44
N VAL A 560 -9.67 -20.61 -7.75
CA VAL A 560 -9.01 -19.41 -8.30
C VAL A 560 -9.91 -18.20 -8.07
N LEU A 561 -11.23 -18.33 -8.27
CA LEU A 561 -12.18 -17.26 -8.00
C LEU A 561 -12.21 -16.86 -6.51
N ASP A 562 -12.20 -17.84 -5.59
CA ASP A 562 -12.14 -17.61 -4.14
C ASP A 562 -10.85 -16.91 -3.69
N LEU A 563 -9.76 -17.00 -4.47
CA LEU A 563 -8.53 -16.27 -4.20
C LEU A 563 -8.56 -14.82 -4.72
N ILE A 564 -9.42 -14.55 -5.71
CA ILE A 564 -9.56 -13.23 -6.33
C ILE A 564 -10.52 -12.33 -5.56
N LEU A 565 -11.62 -12.91 -5.03
CA LEU A 565 -12.70 -12.23 -4.30
C LEU A 565 -12.52 -12.31 -2.78
#